data_AF-A0A3M7I7C1-F1
#
_entry.id   AF-A0A3M7I7C1-F1
#
_cell.length_a   1.000
_cell.length_b   1.000
_cell.length_c   1.000
_cell.angle_alpha   90.00
_cell.angle_beta   90.00
_cell.angle_gamma   90.00
#
_symmetry.space_group_name_H-M   'P 1'
#
loop_
_entity.id
_entity.type
_entity.pdbx_description
1 polymer ?
#
loop_
_entity_poly.entity_id
_entity_poly.type
_entity_poly.pdbx_seq_one_letter_code
_entity_poly.pdbx_strand_id
1 'polypeptide(L)'
;MAGVIPGNKIYGDMSTADAVRAMSLDADNAKVAAAVDDVATGQVNNIRQRTWGLAARVDPTVSFEEYIYWAEIEREIEAEENKKFKAARGPRTLTNIIKSRFSTGKQPPSESSNDKELRERAMQPLDEAKRPENTQMQVIEPSTSSDPVRVTDEEWRTAARALRTASWSTIFYLVTTDILGWSSCPFVFATVGYGAGVALYVVFGLFAGFSGYCIWRVFLGLDSSRYPMLSFGDTYFRIYGPKARHFINVTQSIQQFFTVAVLVLGCSTTIAQVNKEQLCFIVVMIIVMAIGMVFGSIRSLQRLGWLCNLSVWLNIVCFIIIRLSMYASANNPIDYQVVTKSTLIKTIEPIRTFASRPPAQYQQQATGFASQFNAVDSMVYAYSGALLFVAFLGEMRNPWDFWKGLFLAQGFICFVYILFGVFVYSNFGQYSASNIGNVIQPFGLQTAQNILALLTSFFAIFLYFNIGMKTVYLEVFQEIFNFPAITTRKGQWCWYALGPVYWILAFVVAAAVPNLNGIVNLVGGLFGLNFTYSLPGIMFVGYLVQRGASLPGEGFDPVTGHTTRHDSGMKRWVRGYKKHFFINTFTTLYFLAGLACSGMGTWAAIEGLIQVFGPGGTVATSFGCAVPV
;
A
#
# COMPACT_ATOMS: atom_id res chain seq x y z
N MET A 1 -36.85 -58.25 -0.82
CA MET A 1 -37.36 -57.22 0.12
C MET A 1 -36.40 -56.03 0.01
N ALA A 2 -36.53 -55.13 -0.97
CA ALA A 2 -37.54 -54.08 -1.16
C ALA A 2 -37.41 -52.92 -0.15
N GLY A 3 -37.17 -51.71 -0.68
CA GLY A 3 -37.19 -50.41 0.01
C GLY A 3 -36.17 -49.41 -0.58
N VAL A 4 -36.20 -49.09 -1.88
CA VAL A 4 -36.78 -47.86 -2.47
C VAL A 4 -36.35 -46.55 -1.77
N ILE A 5 -35.36 -45.87 -2.35
CA ILE A 5 -35.08 -44.44 -2.15
C ILE A 5 -35.65 -43.71 -3.37
N PRO A 6 -36.64 -42.81 -3.24
CA PRO A 6 -37.06 -41.96 -4.35
C PRO A 6 -36.07 -40.80 -4.52
N GLY A 7 -35.80 -40.47 -5.77
CA GLY A 7 -34.72 -39.60 -6.18
C GLY A 7 -35.06 -38.10 -6.31
N ASN A 8 -33.99 -37.39 -6.71
CA ASN A 8 -33.94 -36.08 -7.34
C ASN A 8 -34.52 -34.87 -6.59
N LYS A 9 -33.62 -34.02 -6.06
CA LYS A 9 -33.57 -32.60 -6.44
C LYS A 9 -32.14 -32.15 -6.68
N ILE A 10 -31.98 -31.52 -7.83
CA ILE A 10 -30.80 -31.03 -8.52
C ILE A 10 -30.06 -29.97 -7.69
N TYR A 11 -28.72 -30.07 -7.62
CA TYR A 11 -27.82 -29.00 -7.18
C TYR A 11 -28.02 -27.78 -8.07
N GLY A 12 -28.59 -26.71 -7.52
CA GLY A 12 -28.67 -25.39 -8.15
C GLY A 12 -27.62 -24.45 -7.58
N ASP A 13 -26.80 -23.89 -8.47
CA ASP A 13 -25.82 -22.80 -8.33
C ASP A 13 -25.73 -22.11 -6.96
N MET A 14 -24.77 -22.55 -6.14
CA MET A 14 -24.29 -21.79 -4.99
C MET A 14 -23.37 -20.65 -5.49
N SER A 15 -23.78 -19.40 -5.27
CA SER A 15 -22.95 -18.21 -5.55
C SER A 15 -21.69 -18.22 -4.68
N THR A 16 -20.56 -17.75 -5.22
CA THR A 16 -19.31 -17.55 -4.46
C THR A 16 -19.48 -16.65 -3.24
N ALA A 17 -20.50 -15.77 -3.23
CA ALA A 17 -20.87 -14.97 -2.05
C ALA A 17 -21.50 -15.81 -0.93
N ASP A 18 -22.24 -16.87 -1.28
CA ASP A 18 -22.88 -17.76 -0.31
C ASP A 18 -21.89 -18.83 0.21
N ALA A 19 -20.88 -19.21 -0.59
CA ALA A 19 -19.74 -19.99 -0.09
C ALA A 19 -18.88 -19.20 0.92
N VAL A 20 -18.76 -17.88 0.75
CA VAL A 20 -18.07 -16.98 1.70
C VAL A 20 -18.95 -16.70 2.93
N ARG A 21 -20.28 -16.66 2.81
CA ARG A 21 -21.22 -16.63 3.96
C ARG A 21 -21.25 -17.93 4.74
N ALA A 22 -21.09 -19.08 4.09
CA ALA A 22 -20.93 -20.36 4.80
C ALA A 22 -19.61 -20.43 5.60
N MET A 23 -18.63 -19.58 5.26
CA MET A 23 -17.41 -19.35 6.03
C MET A 23 -17.50 -18.15 6.99
N SER A 24 -18.59 -17.38 7.00
CA SER A 24 -18.86 -16.38 8.02
C SER A 24 -19.51 -17.05 9.22
N LEU A 25 -18.79 -17.07 10.33
CA LEU A 25 -19.27 -17.53 11.62
C LEU A 25 -20.22 -16.49 12.22
N ASP A 26 -21.47 -16.37 11.74
CA ASP A 26 -22.48 -15.58 12.43
C ASP A 26 -23.89 -16.19 12.26
N ALA A 27 -24.61 -16.27 13.39
CA ALA A 27 -25.93 -16.87 13.54
C ALA A 27 -27.01 -15.85 13.96
N ASP A 28 -26.80 -14.54 13.74
CA ASP A 28 -27.70 -13.47 14.22
C ASP A 28 -28.17 -12.50 13.10
N ASN A 29 -28.52 -13.03 11.93
CA ASN A 29 -28.92 -12.25 10.74
C ASN A 29 -30.22 -11.42 10.90
N ALA A 30 -31.03 -11.63 11.95
CA ALA A 30 -32.34 -10.96 12.11
C ALA A 30 -32.25 -9.61 12.84
N LYS A 31 -31.31 -9.45 13.78
CA LYS A 31 -31.14 -8.20 14.55
C LYS A 31 -30.41 -7.12 13.74
N VAL A 32 -29.46 -7.54 12.90
CA VAL A 32 -28.71 -6.62 12.04
C VAL A 32 -29.60 -6.08 10.93
N ALA A 33 -30.45 -6.91 10.32
CA ALA A 33 -31.43 -6.48 9.32
C ALA A 33 -32.42 -5.42 9.85
N ALA A 34 -32.93 -5.59 11.09
CA ALA A 34 -33.81 -4.60 11.72
C ALA A 34 -33.07 -3.28 12.03
N ALA A 35 -31.83 -3.35 12.51
CA ALA A 35 -30.99 -2.17 12.73
C ALA A 35 -30.60 -1.44 11.42
N VAL A 36 -30.45 -2.19 10.32
CA VAL A 36 -30.21 -1.63 8.98
C VAL A 36 -31.43 -0.87 8.47
N ASP A 37 -32.63 -1.45 8.58
CA ASP A 37 -33.87 -0.76 8.19
C ASP A 37 -34.11 0.51 9.03
N ASP A 38 -33.86 0.46 10.35
CA ASP A 38 -33.98 1.60 11.26
C ASP A 38 -32.98 2.74 10.96
N VAL A 39 -31.76 2.39 10.56
CA VAL A 39 -30.67 3.34 10.24
C VAL A 39 -30.74 3.84 8.78
N ALA A 40 -31.33 3.07 7.87
CA ALA A 40 -31.51 3.41 6.46
C ALA A 40 -32.77 4.25 6.20
N THR A 41 -33.77 4.20 7.07
CA THR A 41 -35.03 4.96 6.94
C THR A 41 -35.07 6.23 7.79
N GLY A 42 -34.05 6.48 8.62
CA GLY A 42 -33.99 7.65 9.51
C GLY A 42 -35.06 7.68 10.59
N GLN A 43 -35.78 6.59 10.84
CA GLN A 43 -36.97 6.58 11.72
C GLN A 43 -36.66 6.57 13.22
N VAL A 44 -35.40 6.31 13.63
CA VAL A 44 -35.03 6.32 15.05
C VAL A 44 -34.49 7.70 15.47
N ASN A 45 -35.41 8.57 15.89
CA ASN A 45 -35.14 9.91 16.46
C ASN A 45 -34.27 9.94 17.74
N ASN A 46 -33.80 8.78 18.23
CA ASN A 46 -33.14 8.60 19.53
C ASN A 46 -31.74 7.97 19.47
N ILE A 47 -31.11 7.83 18.28
CA ILE A 47 -29.72 7.35 18.21
C ILE A 47 -28.79 8.46 18.71
N ARG A 48 -27.92 8.16 19.68
CA ARG A 48 -26.95 9.15 20.19
C ARG A 48 -26.02 9.60 19.05
N GLN A 49 -26.12 10.88 18.68
CA GLN A 49 -25.25 11.48 17.67
C GLN A 49 -23.93 11.94 18.32
N ARG A 50 -22.83 11.26 18.02
CA ARG A 50 -21.46 11.74 18.32
C ARG A 50 -20.96 12.68 17.21
N THR A 51 -19.84 13.36 17.44
CA THR A 51 -19.10 14.09 16.40
C THR A 51 -18.88 13.21 15.18
N TRP A 52 -19.05 13.78 13.97
CA TRP A 52 -18.98 13.06 12.70
C TRP A 52 -17.72 13.44 11.90
N GLY A 53 -17.34 12.59 10.95
CA GLY A 53 -16.28 12.86 9.97
C GLY A 53 -14.85 12.65 10.49
N LEU A 54 -13.89 13.42 9.95
CA LEU A 54 -12.46 13.25 10.24
C LEU A 54 -12.09 13.43 11.72
N ALA A 55 -12.89 14.16 12.49
CA ALA A 55 -12.69 14.33 13.93
C ALA A 55 -13.10 13.09 14.73
N ALA A 56 -14.12 12.36 14.27
CA ALA A 56 -14.62 11.13 14.89
C ALA A 56 -13.64 9.96 14.74
N ARG A 57 -12.79 10.01 13.71
CA ARG A 57 -11.77 8.99 13.38
C ARG A 57 -10.79 8.71 14.52
N VAL A 58 -10.50 9.72 15.34
CA VAL A 58 -9.45 9.68 16.38
C VAL A 58 -10.03 9.78 17.79
N ASP A 59 -11.35 9.69 17.94
CA ASP A 59 -11.99 9.82 19.25
C ASP A 59 -11.63 8.61 20.15
N PRO A 60 -10.87 8.79 21.25
CA PRO A 60 -10.48 7.70 22.14
C PRO A 60 -11.65 7.17 22.98
N THR A 61 -12.80 7.84 22.98
CA THR A 61 -13.98 7.45 23.76
C THR A 61 -14.90 6.48 23.01
N VAL A 62 -14.56 6.13 21.76
CA VAL A 62 -15.28 5.14 20.96
C VAL A 62 -14.72 3.76 21.25
N SER A 63 -15.62 2.84 21.60
CA SER A 63 -15.26 1.46 21.92
C SER A 63 -15.07 0.59 20.68
N PHE A 64 -14.34 -0.52 20.82
CA PHE A 64 -14.18 -1.51 19.76
C PHE A 64 -15.52 -2.10 19.28
N GLU A 65 -16.45 -2.38 20.19
CA GLU A 65 -17.77 -2.93 19.86
C GLU A 65 -18.62 -1.92 19.09
N GLU A 66 -18.49 -0.61 19.37
CA GLU A 66 -19.14 0.44 18.59
C GLU A 66 -18.59 0.47 17.14
N TYR A 67 -17.28 0.30 16.94
CA TYR A 67 -16.71 0.22 15.59
C TYR A 67 -17.24 -0.98 14.79
N ILE A 68 -17.33 -2.16 15.42
CA ILE A 68 -17.85 -3.37 14.77
C ILE A 68 -19.32 -3.18 14.39
N TYR A 69 -20.15 -2.68 15.30
CA TYR A 69 -21.57 -2.49 15.06
C TYR A 69 -21.84 -1.61 13.84
N TRP A 70 -21.17 -0.45 13.76
CA TRP A 70 -21.33 0.46 12.61
C TRP A 70 -20.71 -0.09 11.33
N ALA A 71 -19.62 -0.86 11.43
CA ALA A 71 -19.01 -1.51 10.27
C ALA A 71 -19.94 -2.59 9.68
N GLU A 72 -20.58 -3.42 10.50
CA GLU A 72 -21.51 -4.46 10.05
C GLU A 72 -22.72 -3.89 9.31
N ILE A 73 -23.35 -2.86 9.88
CA ILE A 73 -24.45 -2.12 9.22
C ILE A 73 -24.02 -1.58 7.87
N GLU A 74 -22.84 -0.96 7.79
CA GLU A 74 -22.34 -0.42 6.53
C GLU A 74 -22.11 -1.51 5.48
N ARG A 75 -21.61 -2.67 5.89
CA ARG A 75 -21.38 -3.78 4.96
C ARG A 75 -22.68 -4.37 4.41
N GLU A 76 -23.74 -4.40 5.20
CA GLU A 76 -25.06 -4.83 4.73
C GLU A 76 -25.63 -3.83 3.72
N ILE A 77 -25.56 -2.54 4.02
CA ILE A 77 -26.00 -1.46 3.11
C ILE A 77 -25.22 -1.51 1.78
N GLU A 78 -23.88 -1.59 1.84
CA GLU A 78 -23.03 -1.71 0.65
C GLU A 78 -23.38 -2.96 -0.18
N ALA A 79 -23.72 -4.08 0.47
CA ALA A 79 -24.09 -5.31 -0.22
C ALA A 79 -25.43 -5.17 -0.96
N GLU A 80 -26.43 -4.52 -0.36
CA GLU A 80 -27.72 -4.25 -1.00
C GLU A 80 -27.60 -3.29 -2.17
N GLU A 81 -26.86 -2.21 -2.01
CA GLU A 81 -26.61 -1.25 -3.09
C GLU A 81 -25.82 -1.87 -4.24
N ASN A 82 -24.85 -2.74 -3.94
CA ASN A 82 -24.14 -3.47 -4.98
C ASN A 82 -25.05 -4.45 -5.73
N LYS A 83 -26.05 -5.05 -5.09
CA LYS A 83 -27.09 -5.83 -5.77
C LYS A 83 -27.92 -4.94 -6.70
N LYS A 84 -28.37 -3.77 -6.23
CA LYS A 84 -29.10 -2.78 -7.04
C LYS A 84 -28.26 -2.32 -8.25
N PHE A 85 -26.97 -2.05 -8.04
CA PHE A 85 -26.04 -1.67 -9.10
C PHE A 85 -25.81 -2.79 -10.13
N LYS A 86 -25.63 -4.04 -9.68
CA LYS A 86 -25.47 -5.19 -10.59
C LYS A 86 -26.75 -5.43 -11.40
N ALA A 87 -27.92 -5.26 -10.80
CA ALA A 87 -29.21 -5.36 -11.49
C ALA A 87 -29.37 -4.25 -12.55
N ALA A 88 -28.97 -3.01 -12.24
CA ALA A 88 -29.01 -1.89 -13.18
C ALA A 88 -28.02 -2.00 -14.35
N ARG A 89 -26.90 -2.73 -14.19
CA ARG A 89 -25.81 -2.79 -15.17
C ARG A 89 -26.02 -3.79 -16.33
N GLY A 90 -27.01 -4.69 -16.23
CA GLY A 90 -27.34 -5.68 -17.27
C GLY A 90 -26.25 -6.75 -17.54
N PRO A 91 -26.50 -7.69 -18.49
CA PRO A 91 -25.58 -8.79 -18.78
C PRO A 91 -24.29 -8.35 -19.49
N ARG A 92 -23.16 -9.00 -19.15
CA ARG A 92 -21.83 -8.68 -19.66
C ARG A 92 -21.55 -9.33 -21.02
N THR A 93 -21.71 -8.59 -22.11
CA THR A 93 -21.19 -8.97 -23.43
C THR A 93 -19.72 -8.53 -23.57
N LEU A 94 -18.85 -9.39 -24.13
CA LEU A 94 -17.41 -9.14 -24.31
C LEU A 94 -17.10 -7.78 -24.98
N THR A 95 -17.94 -7.39 -25.94
CA THR A 95 -17.86 -6.11 -26.66
C THR A 95 -18.07 -4.89 -25.76
N ASN A 96 -18.96 -4.98 -24.76
CA ASN A 96 -19.23 -3.90 -23.81
C ASN A 96 -18.11 -3.76 -22.75
N ILE A 97 -17.41 -4.85 -22.43
CA ILE A 97 -16.24 -4.82 -21.54
C ILE A 97 -15.09 -4.09 -22.22
N ILE A 98 -14.80 -4.40 -23.49
CA ILE A 98 -13.70 -3.75 -24.23
C ILE A 98 -14.03 -2.27 -24.48
N LYS A 99 -15.28 -1.94 -24.88
CA LYS A 99 -15.70 -0.56 -25.15
C LYS A 99 -15.72 0.32 -23.88
N SER A 100 -16.08 -0.23 -22.72
CA SER A 100 -16.04 0.50 -21.44
C SER A 100 -14.62 0.66 -20.87
N ARG A 101 -13.64 -0.13 -21.31
CA ARG A 101 -12.23 -0.05 -20.89
C ARG A 101 -11.43 0.99 -21.68
N PHE A 102 -11.84 1.30 -22.92
CA PHE A 102 -11.19 2.28 -23.80
C PHE A 102 -12.00 3.58 -24.00
N SER A 103 -13.22 3.67 -23.49
CA SER A 103 -13.98 4.92 -23.51
C SER A 103 -13.48 5.86 -22.42
N THR A 104 -12.95 7.01 -22.84
CA THR A 104 -12.55 8.12 -21.98
C THR A 104 -13.70 8.55 -21.09
N GLY A 105 -13.63 8.20 -19.79
CA GLY A 105 -14.24 8.95 -18.70
C GLY A 105 -15.76 9.19 -18.72
N LYS A 106 -16.56 8.49 -19.54
CA LYS A 106 -18.02 8.52 -19.34
C LYS A 106 -18.39 7.52 -18.26
N GLN A 107 -18.79 8.06 -17.10
CA GLN A 107 -19.47 7.30 -16.06
C GLN A 107 -20.61 6.47 -16.67
N PRO A 108 -20.90 5.28 -16.11
CA PRO A 108 -22.04 4.49 -16.56
C PRO A 108 -23.32 5.35 -16.55
N PRO A 109 -24.25 5.13 -17.50
CA PRO A 109 -25.45 5.93 -17.63
C PRO A 109 -26.45 5.56 -16.53
N SER A 110 -26.21 6.03 -15.30
CA SER A 110 -27.18 5.98 -14.20
C SER A 110 -26.80 6.89 -13.02
N GLU A 111 -26.06 7.99 -13.22
CA GLU A 111 -26.06 9.05 -12.20
C GLU A 111 -27.33 9.87 -12.43
N SER A 112 -28.21 9.87 -11.43
CA SER A 112 -29.32 10.83 -11.40
C SER A 112 -28.73 12.24 -11.38
N SER A 113 -29.39 13.24 -11.99
CA SER A 113 -28.93 14.64 -11.91
C SER A 113 -28.68 15.10 -10.47
N ASN A 114 -29.43 14.54 -9.51
CA ASN A 114 -29.27 14.79 -8.08
C ASN A 114 -27.91 14.33 -7.54
N ASP A 115 -27.41 13.14 -7.90
CA ASP A 115 -26.12 12.63 -7.43
C ASP A 115 -24.94 13.50 -7.90
N LYS A 116 -25.08 14.09 -9.09
CA LYS A 116 -24.07 14.95 -9.70
C LYS A 116 -24.05 16.34 -9.05
N GLU A 117 -25.22 16.93 -8.77
CA GLU A 117 -25.34 18.19 -8.02
C GLU A 117 -24.91 18.04 -6.55
N LEU A 118 -25.24 16.92 -5.89
CA LEU A 118 -24.79 16.59 -4.53
C LEU A 118 -23.27 16.40 -4.46
N ARG A 119 -22.67 15.81 -5.49
CA ARG A 119 -21.22 15.64 -5.62
C ARG A 119 -20.49 16.98 -5.81
N GLU A 120 -21.08 17.91 -6.56
CA GLU A 120 -20.55 19.28 -6.71
C GLU A 120 -20.66 20.08 -5.41
N ARG A 121 -21.71 19.89 -4.61
CA ARG A 121 -21.83 20.48 -3.25
C ARG A 121 -20.82 19.88 -2.26
N ALA A 122 -20.58 18.57 -2.30
CA ALA A 122 -19.63 17.90 -1.42
C ALA A 122 -18.16 18.26 -1.71
N MET A 123 -17.84 18.73 -2.92
CA MET A 123 -16.50 19.17 -3.33
C MET A 123 -16.19 20.65 -3.02
N GLN A 124 -17.16 21.43 -2.55
CA GLN A 124 -16.89 22.80 -2.08
C GLN A 124 -16.27 22.75 -0.67
N PRO A 125 -15.15 23.44 -0.42
CA PRO A 125 -14.69 23.65 0.94
C PRO A 125 -15.80 24.41 1.70
N LEU A 126 -16.16 23.95 2.89
CA LEU A 126 -16.97 24.73 3.82
C LEU A 126 -16.20 26.01 4.16
N ASP A 127 -16.42 27.07 3.38
CA ASP A 127 -15.88 28.40 3.61
C ASP A 127 -16.59 29.02 4.81
N GLU A 128 -15.88 29.05 5.93
CA GLU A 128 -16.30 29.69 7.20
C GLU A 128 -16.25 31.24 7.13
N ALA A 129 -16.34 31.83 5.94
CA ALA A 129 -16.06 33.26 5.73
C ALA A 129 -17.11 33.95 4.84
N LYS A 130 -18.34 34.09 5.35
CA LYS A 130 -19.25 35.18 4.96
C LYS A 130 -20.04 35.68 6.17
N ARG A 131 -19.47 36.63 6.92
CA ARG A 131 -20.24 37.60 7.69
C ARG A 131 -20.61 38.76 6.74
N PRO A 132 -21.88 39.07 6.49
CA PRO A 132 -22.25 40.39 6.03
C PRO A 132 -22.34 41.34 7.22
N GLU A 133 -21.53 42.41 7.18
CA GLU A 133 -21.69 43.59 8.03
C GLU A 133 -22.85 44.46 7.51
N ASN A 134 -23.57 45.06 8.47
CA ASN A 134 -24.50 46.19 8.37
C ASN A 134 -25.84 46.01 7.63
N THR A 135 -26.96 46.05 8.37
CA THR A 135 -27.90 47.21 8.42
C THR A 135 -29.12 46.93 9.33
N GLN A 136 -29.29 47.79 10.33
CA GLN A 136 -30.50 48.22 11.09
C GLN A 136 -31.31 47.29 12.02
N MET A 137 -31.55 47.85 13.21
CA MET A 137 -32.40 47.43 14.32
C MET A 137 -33.85 47.11 13.93
N GLN A 138 -34.36 45.98 14.44
CA GLN A 138 -35.64 45.94 15.14
C GLN A 138 -35.58 44.86 16.25
N VAL A 139 -35.94 45.29 17.46
CA VAL A 139 -35.91 44.50 18.70
C VAL A 139 -37.14 43.59 18.73
N ILE A 140 -36.94 42.27 18.72
CA ILE A 140 -37.90 41.26 19.20
C ILE A 140 -37.09 40.15 19.90
N GLU A 141 -37.42 39.88 21.16
CA GLU A 141 -36.83 38.88 22.07
C GLU A 141 -37.30 37.43 21.74
N PRO A 142 -36.67 36.37 22.32
CA PRO A 142 -36.10 35.27 21.58
C PRO A 142 -37.06 34.07 21.39
N SER A 143 -37.05 33.48 20.19
CA SER A 143 -37.43 32.08 19.99
C SER A 143 -36.20 31.27 19.60
N THR A 144 -36.02 30.20 20.35
CA THR A 144 -34.93 29.23 20.31
C THR A 144 -34.88 28.46 18.98
N SER A 145 -33.85 28.69 18.17
CA SER A 145 -33.22 27.65 17.32
C SER A 145 -32.04 28.22 16.51
N SER A 146 -30.86 28.29 17.13
CA SER A 146 -29.60 28.32 16.37
C SER A 146 -29.13 26.87 16.17
N ASP A 147 -29.76 26.15 15.24
CA ASP A 147 -29.21 24.86 14.78
C ASP A 147 -28.06 25.15 13.80
N PRO A 148 -26.81 24.78 14.09
CA PRO A 148 -25.76 24.76 13.09
C PRO A 148 -26.17 23.78 11.98
N VAL A 149 -25.98 24.15 10.71
CA VAL A 149 -26.35 23.38 9.51
C VAL A 149 -26.06 21.88 9.71
N ARG A 150 -27.10 21.11 10.03
CA ARG A 150 -27.06 19.65 10.19
C ARG A 150 -27.14 19.04 8.79
N VAL A 151 -25.99 18.63 8.25
CA VAL A 151 -25.97 17.70 7.11
C VAL A 151 -26.66 16.42 7.58
N THR A 152 -27.69 15.97 6.85
CA THR A 152 -28.40 14.75 7.23
C THR A 152 -27.46 13.53 7.11
N ASP A 153 -27.66 12.50 7.94
CA ASP A 153 -26.80 11.30 7.93
C ASP A 153 -26.73 10.66 6.54
N GLU A 154 -27.81 10.75 5.76
CA GLU A 154 -27.90 10.29 4.38
C GLU A 154 -27.04 11.13 3.42
N GLU A 155 -27.07 12.45 3.54
CA GLU A 155 -26.26 13.37 2.72
C GLU A 155 -24.76 13.17 2.96
N TRP A 156 -24.34 13.05 4.23
CA TRP A 156 -22.94 12.82 4.56
C TRP A 156 -22.45 11.44 4.09
N ARG A 157 -23.27 10.39 4.28
CA ARG A 157 -22.95 9.03 3.79
C ARG A 157 -22.84 9.00 2.27
N THR A 158 -23.71 9.73 1.57
CA THR A 158 -23.69 9.81 0.11
C THR A 158 -22.45 10.58 -0.36
N ALA A 159 -22.10 11.68 0.31
CA ALA A 159 -20.87 12.43 0.04
C ALA A 159 -19.59 11.62 0.31
N ALA A 160 -19.50 10.93 1.45
CA ALA A 160 -18.37 10.07 1.80
C ALA A 160 -18.21 8.91 0.79
N ARG A 161 -19.32 8.37 0.28
CA ARG A 161 -19.32 7.32 -0.76
C ARG A 161 -19.01 7.86 -2.16
N ALA A 162 -19.39 9.10 -2.47
CA ALA A 162 -19.04 9.74 -3.75
C ALA A 162 -17.52 9.93 -3.92
N LEU A 163 -16.77 9.97 -2.82
CA LEU A 163 -15.31 9.97 -2.84
C LEU A 163 -14.74 8.58 -3.21
N ARG A 164 -15.43 7.49 -2.86
CA ARG A 164 -15.02 6.10 -3.15
C ARG A 164 -15.31 5.72 -4.61
N THR A 165 -14.37 6.02 -5.50
CA THR A 165 -14.55 5.85 -6.96
C THR A 165 -13.82 4.64 -7.56
N ALA A 166 -12.88 4.03 -6.83
CA ALA A 166 -12.01 3.01 -7.39
C ALA A 166 -12.75 1.68 -7.62
N SER A 167 -12.56 1.13 -8.82
CA SER A 167 -13.06 -0.20 -9.19
C SER A 167 -12.07 -1.28 -8.78
N TRP A 168 -12.57 -2.51 -8.67
CA TRP A 168 -11.73 -3.69 -8.44
C TRP A 168 -10.53 -3.80 -9.41
N SER A 169 -10.72 -3.52 -10.70
CA SER A 169 -9.63 -3.53 -11.68
C SER A 169 -8.65 -2.38 -11.52
N THR A 170 -9.12 -1.22 -11.04
CA THR A 170 -8.24 -0.08 -10.75
C THR A 170 -7.29 -0.44 -9.61
N ILE A 171 -7.76 -1.20 -8.61
CA ILE A 171 -6.94 -1.69 -7.50
C ILE A 171 -5.87 -2.67 -7.98
N PHE A 172 -6.20 -3.57 -8.93
CA PHE A 172 -5.17 -4.42 -9.55
C PHE A 172 -4.03 -3.57 -10.13
N TYR A 173 -4.34 -2.50 -10.87
CA TYR A 173 -3.30 -1.63 -11.42
C TYR A 173 -2.58 -0.81 -10.35
N LEU A 174 -3.28 -0.31 -9.32
CA LEU A 174 -2.66 0.44 -8.22
C LEU A 174 -1.66 -0.42 -7.43
N VAL A 175 -2.09 -1.63 -7.02
CA VAL A 175 -1.23 -2.59 -6.31
C VAL A 175 -0.06 -3.02 -7.19
N THR A 176 -0.32 -3.28 -8.48
CA THR A 176 0.75 -3.64 -9.42
C THR A 176 1.74 -2.50 -9.60
N THR A 177 1.30 -1.26 -9.83
CA THR A 177 2.21 -0.11 -10.00
C THR A 177 3.03 0.17 -8.75
N ASP A 178 2.46 -0.01 -7.57
CA ASP A 178 3.13 0.26 -6.30
C ASP A 178 4.21 -0.79 -5.98
N ILE A 179 3.89 -2.07 -6.17
CA ILE A 179 4.76 -3.16 -5.74
C ILE A 179 5.76 -3.55 -6.84
N LEU A 180 5.43 -3.41 -8.13
CA LEU A 180 6.22 -3.96 -9.24
C LEU A 180 7.61 -3.29 -9.39
N GLY A 181 8.61 -3.87 -8.71
CA GLY A 181 10.02 -3.46 -8.69
C GLY A 181 10.97 -4.54 -9.26
N TRP A 182 10.70 -4.99 -10.48
CA TRP A 182 11.36 -6.14 -11.11
C TRP A 182 12.86 -5.95 -11.42
N SER A 183 13.37 -4.72 -11.43
CA SER A 183 14.76 -4.39 -11.81
C SER A 183 15.81 -5.09 -10.95
N SER A 184 15.51 -5.33 -9.68
CA SER A 184 16.38 -5.99 -8.71
C SER A 184 16.27 -7.52 -8.72
N CYS A 185 15.26 -8.09 -9.38
CA CYS A 185 15.05 -9.54 -9.36
C CYS A 185 16.25 -10.36 -9.89
N PRO A 186 16.92 -9.98 -10.99
CA PRO A 186 18.07 -10.73 -11.50
C PRO A 186 19.24 -10.77 -10.51
N PHE A 187 19.48 -9.67 -9.78
CA PHE A 187 20.50 -9.61 -8.74
C PHE A 187 20.28 -10.65 -7.64
N VAL A 188 19.02 -10.81 -7.24
CA VAL A 188 18.64 -11.79 -6.24
C VAL A 188 18.92 -13.22 -6.73
N PHE A 189 18.61 -13.53 -7.99
CA PHE A 189 18.93 -14.83 -8.59
C PHE A 189 20.46 -15.04 -8.72
N ALA A 190 21.22 -13.99 -9.03
CA ALA A 190 22.68 -14.06 -9.06
C ALA A 190 23.32 -14.27 -7.69
N THR A 191 22.61 -13.97 -6.60
CA THR A 191 23.14 -14.11 -5.24
C THR A 191 22.74 -15.43 -4.59
N VAL A 192 21.54 -15.95 -4.90
CA VAL A 192 20.94 -17.13 -4.24
C VAL A 192 20.89 -18.37 -5.14
N GLY A 193 20.97 -18.19 -6.47
CA GLY A 193 20.82 -19.25 -7.47
C GLY A 193 19.36 -19.53 -7.84
N TYR A 194 19.15 -20.37 -8.87
CA TYR A 194 17.80 -20.65 -9.39
C TYR A 194 16.85 -21.26 -8.35
N GLY A 195 17.27 -22.32 -7.67
CA GLY A 195 16.36 -23.12 -6.84
C GLY A 195 15.80 -22.31 -5.67
N ALA A 196 16.69 -21.76 -4.86
CA ALA A 196 16.30 -20.95 -3.71
C ALA A 196 15.70 -19.60 -4.14
N GLY A 197 16.13 -19.01 -5.27
CA GLY A 197 15.50 -17.81 -5.83
C GLY A 197 14.01 -18.00 -6.14
N VAL A 198 13.65 -19.03 -6.92
CA VAL A 198 12.25 -19.31 -7.28
C VAL A 198 11.43 -19.67 -6.04
N ALA A 199 11.96 -20.52 -5.15
CA ALA A 199 11.25 -20.95 -3.95
C ALA A 199 10.93 -19.76 -3.02
N LEU A 200 11.89 -18.87 -2.79
CA LEU A 200 11.70 -17.71 -1.92
C LEU A 200 10.72 -16.69 -2.53
N TYR A 201 10.76 -16.42 -3.84
CA TYR A 201 9.76 -15.54 -4.48
C TYR A 201 8.33 -16.06 -4.31
N VAL A 202 8.12 -17.38 -4.46
CA VAL A 202 6.81 -18.00 -4.25
C VAL A 202 6.38 -17.89 -2.78
N VAL A 203 7.27 -18.22 -1.84
CA VAL A 203 6.97 -18.20 -0.40
C VAL A 203 6.66 -16.78 0.09
N PHE A 204 7.52 -15.81 -0.20
CA PHE A 204 7.30 -14.41 0.16
C PHE A 204 6.09 -13.81 -0.55
N GLY A 205 5.81 -14.23 -1.79
CA GLY A 205 4.63 -13.81 -2.52
C GLY A 205 3.32 -14.34 -1.92
N LEU A 206 3.28 -15.61 -1.50
CA LEU A 206 2.13 -16.20 -0.80
C LEU A 206 1.90 -15.52 0.56
N PHE A 207 2.96 -15.28 1.32
CA PHE A 207 2.87 -14.59 2.60
C PHE A 207 2.48 -13.12 2.46
N ALA A 208 2.95 -12.40 1.43
CA ALA A 208 2.49 -11.04 1.13
C ALA A 208 1.00 -11.03 0.77
N GLY A 209 0.53 -12.01 0.00
CA GLY A 209 -0.89 -12.21 -0.28
C GLY A 209 -1.72 -12.48 0.98
N PHE A 210 -1.19 -13.29 1.91
CA PHE A 210 -1.81 -13.55 3.21
C PHE A 210 -1.90 -12.27 4.07
N SER A 211 -0.86 -11.45 4.10
CA SER A 211 -0.91 -10.14 4.77
C SER A 211 -1.93 -9.19 4.17
N GLY A 212 -2.04 -9.14 2.84
CA GLY A 212 -3.08 -8.36 2.17
C GLY A 212 -4.49 -8.85 2.52
N TYR A 213 -4.68 -10.17 2.64
CA TYR A 213 -5.93 -10.77 3.10
C TYR A 213 -6.24 -10.38 4.55
N CYS A 214 -5.24 -10.41 5.44
CA CYS A 214 -5.37 -9.97 6.83
C CYS A 214 -5.83 -8.51 6.92
N ILE A 215 -5.19 -7.61 6.17
CA ILE A 215 -5.56 -6.18 6.12
C ILE A 215 -6.99 -6.01 5.60
N TRP A 216 -7.35 -6.71 4.53
CA TRP A 216 -8.70 -6.67 3.98
C TRP A 216 -9.76 -7.10 4.99
N ARG A 217 -9.54 -8.21 5.70
CA ARG A 217 -10.48 -8.71 6.72
C ARG A 217 -10.66 -7.75 7.89
N VAL A 218 -9.58 -7.13 8.36
CA VAL A 218 -9.62 -6.12 9.43
C VAL A 218 -10.33 -4.85 8.94
N PHE A 219 -10.06 -4.44 7.70
CA PHE A 219 -10.71 -3.27 7.10
C PHE A 219 -12.23 -3.45 7.02
N LEU A 220 -12.69 -4.58 6.50
CA LEU A 220 -14.12 -4.86 6.38
C LEU A 220 -14.85 -4.85 7.73
N GLY A 221 -14.18 -5.30 8.79
CA GLY A 221 -14.79 -5.40 10.12
C GLY A 221 -14.69 -4.15 11.00
N LEU A 222 -13.92 -3.14 10.60
CA LEU A 222 -13.72 -1.94 11.42
C LEU A 222 -14.10 -0.64 10.71
N ASP A 223 -14.12 -0.57 9.38
CA ASP A 223 -14.36 0.67 8.64
C ASP A 223 -15.86 0.97 8.49
N SER A 224 -16.22 2.25 8.65
CA SER A 224 -17.55 2.80 8.38
C SER A 224 -17.48 4.27 7.96
N SER A 225 -18.45 4.77 7.23
CA SER A 225 -18.79 6.16 6.89
C SER A 225 -18.86 7.08 8.11
N ARG A 226 -19.29 6.55 9.27
CA ARG A 226 -19.24 7.25 10.55
C ARG A 226 -17.81 7.40 11.05
N TYR A 227 -17.03 6.32 10.97
CA TYR A 227 -15.64 6.24 11.42
C TYR A 227 -14.71 5.75 10.31
N PRO A 228 -14.38 6.59 9.31
CA PRO A 228 -13.64 6.16 8.14
C PRO A 228 -12.19 5.82 8.50
N MET A 229 -11.68 4.71 7.96
CA MET A 229 -10.26 4.35 8.04
C MET A 229 -9.52 4.85 6.81
N LEU A 230 -8.52 5.71 7.02
CA LEU A 230 -7.76 6.36 5.95
C LEU A 230 -6.26 6.06 6.02
N SER A 231 -5.74 5.77 7.21
CA SER A 231 -4.33 5.43 7.42
C SER A 231 -4.18 4.02 7.99
N PHE A 232 -3.04 3.39 7.69
CA PHE A 232 -2.67 2.10 8.26
C PHE A 232 -2.60 2.13 9.79
N GLY A 233 -2.26 3.27 10.43
CA GLY A 233 -2.29 3.41 11.88
C GLY A 233 -3.67 3.39 12.53
N ASP A 234 -4.74 3.65 11.77
CA ASP A 234 -6.11 3.67 12.32
C ASP A 234 -6.58 2.30 12.79
N THR A 235 -6.12 1.24 12.11
CA THR A 235 -6.45 -0.13 12.51
C THR A 235 -5.85 -0.44 13.88
N TYR A 236 -4.64 0.04 14.16
CA TYR A 236 -3.98 -0.13 15.46
C TYR A 236 -4.58 0.75 16.53
N PHE A 237 -5.07 1.95 16.19
CA PHE A 237 -5.82 2.79 17.11
C PHE A 237 -7.03 2.05 17.68
N ARG A 238 -7.82 1.40 16.81
CA ARG A 238 -9.06 0.72 17.20
C ARG A 238 -8.81 -0.57 17.97
N ILE A 239 -7.71 -1.26 17.69
CA ILE A 239 -7.40 -2.56 18.33
C ILE A 239 -6.56 -2.35 19.61
N TYR A 240 -5.47 -1.61 19.54
CA TYR A 240 -4.47 -1.49 20.63
C TYR A 240 -4.47 -0.12 21.32
N GLY A 241 -5.25 0.84 20.81
CA GLY A 241 -5.41 2.17 21.42
C GLY A 241 -4.45 3.25 20.89
N PRO A 242 -4.47 4.45 21.50
CA PRO A 242 -3.76 5.64 21.00
C PRO A 242 -2.23 5.50 20.92
N LYS A 243 -1.61 4.85 21.91
CA LYS A 243 -0.13 4.69 21.95
C LYS A 243 0.39 3.85 20.78
N ALA A 244 -0.31 2.77 20.45
CA ALA A 244 0.06 1.91 19.34
C ALA A 244 -0.07 2.63 18.00
N ARG A 245 -1.11 3.46 17.84
CA ARG A 245 -1.26 4.33 16.66
C ARG A 245 -0.05 5.23 16.46
N HIS A 246 0.36 5.98 17.48
CA HIS A 246 1.50 6.91 17.35
C HIS A 246 2.79 6.18 16.96
N PHE A 247 3.05 5.01 17.57
CA PHE A 247 4.21 4.19 17.20
C PHE A 247 4.19 3.79 15.72
N ILE A 248 3.05 3.28 15.23
CA ILE A 248 2.91 2.84 13.84
C ILE A 248 3.00 4.01 12.87
N ASN A 249 2.36 5.14 13.17
CA ASN A 249 2.36 6.31 12.30
C ASN A 249 3.75 6.96 12.21
N VAL A 250 4.47 7.09 13.34
CA VAL A 250 5.86 7.59 13.33
C VAL A 250 6.75 6.65 12.50
N THR A 251 6.67 5.33 12.76
CA THR A 251 7.47 4.34 12.02
C THR A 251 7.13 4.33 10.53
N GLN A 252 5.86 4.51 10.16
CA GLN A 252 5.40 4.56 8.77
C GLN A 252 5.94 5.81 8.06
N SER A 253 5.95 6.96 8.76
CA SER A 253 6.49 8.20 8.19
C SER A 253 7.99 8.10 7.90
N ILE A 254 8.74 7.45 8.81
CA ILE A 254 10.17 7.16 8.64
C ILE A 254 10.38 6.23 7.44
N GLN A 255 9.58 5.16 7.32
CA GLN A 255 9.67 4.24 6.18
C GLN A 255 9.44 4.96 4.85
N GLN A 256 8.40 5.78 4.75
CA GLN A 256 8.08 6.53 3.52
C GLN A 256 9.18 7.54 3.17
N PHE A 257 9.80 8.16 4.17
CA PHE A 257 10.96 9.03 3.99
C PHE A 257 12.16 8.28 3.39
N PHE A 258 12.50 7.12 3.93
CA PHE A 258 13.58 6.30 3.38
C PHE A 258 13.27 5.77 1.97
N THR A 259 12.02 5.39 1.69
CA THR A 259 11.61 4.99 0.33
C THR A 259 11.81 6.11 -0.68
N VAL A 260 11.49 7.37 -0.33
CA VAL A 260 11.77 8.52 -1.21
C VAL A 260 13.28 8.69 -1.41
N ALA A 261 14.09 8.57 -0.36
CA ALA A 261 15.56 8.65 -0.47
C ALA A 261 16.14 7.55 -1.40
N VAL A 262 15.67 6.31 -1.27
CA VAL A 262 16.04 5.18 -2.15
C VAL A 262 15.68 5.47 -3.61
N LEU A 263 14.47 5.96 -3.86
CA LEU A 263 14.04 6.24 -5.22
C LEU A 263 14.77 7.43 -5.84
N VAL A 264 15.12 8.47 -5.06
CA VAL A 264 15.99 9.57 -5.51
C VAL A 264 17.34 9.02 -5.94
N LEU A 265 17.97 8.18 -5.11
CA LEU A 265 19.24 7.55 -5.44
C LEU A 265 19.13 6.69 -6.72
N GLY A 266 18.07 5.88 -6.84
CA GLY A 266 17.78 5.07 -8.02
C GLY A 266 17.66 5.90 -9.29
N CYS A 267 16.84 6.96 -9.28
CA CYS A 267 16.71 7.88 -10.42
C CYS A 267 18.03 8.54 -10.80
N SER A 268 18.82 8.98 -9.81
CA SER A 268 20.11 9.62 -10.08
C SER A 268 21.13 8.68 -10.69
N THR A 269 21.19 7.41 -10.28
CA THR A 269 22.06 6.42 -10.94
C THR A 269 21.67 6.21 -12.40
N THR A 270 20.37 6.12 -12.71
CA THR A 270 19.87 5.97 -14.07
C THR A 270 20.18 7.19 -14.95
N ILE A 271 20.01 8.42 -14.43
CA ILE A 271 20.36 9.65 -15.18
C ILE A 271 21.87 9.75 -15.42
N ALA A 272 22.68 9.39 -14.43
CA ALA A 272 24.13 9.42 -14.58
C ALA A 272 24.61 8.49 -15.70
N GLN A 273 23.98 7.31 -15.84
CA GLN A 273 24.26 6.36 -16.92
C GLN A 273 23.80 6.87 -18.28
N VAL A 274 22.63 7.51 -18.38
CA VAL A 274 22.16 8.15 -19.62
C VAL A 274 23.13 9.24 -20.10
N ASN A 275 23.75 9.98 -19.17
CA ASN A 275 24.72 11.03 -19.47
C ASN A 275 26.17 10.53 -19.61
N LYS A 276 26.41 9.20 -19.66
CA LYS A 276 27.76 8.60 -19.76
C LYS A 276 28.72 9.12 -18.68
N GLU A 277 28.22 9.37 -17.48
CA GLU A 277 29.01 9.84 -16.32
C GLU A 277 29.73 11.20 -16.54
N GLN A 278 29.30 12.02 -17.51
CA GLN A 278 29.92 13.32 -17.77
C GLN A 278 29.59 14.39 -16.72
N LEU A 279 28.48 14.22 -16.00
CA LEU A 279 28.05 15.10 -14.92
C LEU A 279 28.42 14.50 -13.57
N CYS A 280 28.92 15.34 -12.66
CA CYS A 280 29.18 14.96 -11.28
C CYS A 280 27.89 14.42 -10.62
N PHE A 281 27.98 13.27 -9.96
CA PHE A 281 26.82 12.56 -9.43
C PHE A 281 25.97 13.39 -8.45
N ILE A 282 26.61 14.20 -7.59
CA ILE A 282 25.91 15.09 -6.66
C ILE A 282 25.01 16.10 -7.39
N VAL A 283 25.44 16.61 -8.55
CA VAL A 283 24.67 17.56 -9.36
C VAL A 283 23.44 16.87 -9.92
N VAL A 284 23.58 15.62 -10.36
CA VAL A 284 22.45 14.81 -10.83
C VAL A 284 21.42 14.57 -9.72
N MET A 285 21.86 14.29 -8.49
CA MET A 285 20.95 14.18 -7.35
C MET A 285 20.22 15.49 -7.03
N ILE A 286 20.91 16.64 -7.12
CA ILE A 286 20.28 17.95 -6.94
C ILE A 286 19.23 18.21 -8.02
N ILE A 287 19.48 17.82 -9.27
CA ILE A 287 18.50 17.94 -10.38
C ILE A 287 17.24 17.10 -10.07
N VAL A 288 17.41 15.85 -9.65
CA VAL A 288 16.27 14.97 -9.28
C VAL A 288 15.50 15.57 -8.11
N MET A 289 16.18 16.10 -7.09
CA MET A 289 15.55 16.78 -5.96
C MET A 289 14.77 18.01 -6.42
N ALA A 290 15.32 18.85 -7.31
CA ALA A 290 14.64 20.04 -7.83
C ALA A 290 13.38 19.69 -8.62
N ILE A 291 13.46 18.70 -9.51
CA ILE A 291 12.29 18.16 -10.24
C ILE A 291 11.26 17.63 -9.23
N GLY A 292 11.74 16.87 -8.23
CA GLY A 292 10.96 16.37 -7.10
C GLY A 292 10.17 17.47 -6.38
N MET A 293 10.82 18.59 -6.06
CA MET A 293 10.21 19.73 -5.39
C MET A 293 9.12 20.40 -6.24
N VAL A 294 9.39 20.62 -7.54
CA VAL A 294 8.42 21.26 -8.43
C VAL A 294 7.17 20.40 -8.60
N PHE A 295 7.33 19.13 -8.98
CA PHE A 295 6.21 18.24 -9.25
C PHE A 295 5.55 17.72 -7.96
N GLY A 296 6.28 17.62 -6.86
CA GLY A 296 5.75 17.27 -5.53
C GLY A 296 4.78 18.32 -4.97
N SER A 297 4.83 19.57 -5.46
CA SER A 297 3.86 20.60 -5.11
C SER A 297 2.43 20.29 -5.61
N ILE A 298 2.28 19.38 -6.58
CA ILE A 298 1.01 18.99 -7.16
C ILE A 298 0.26 18.05 -6.20
N ARG A 299 -0.73 18.61 -5.49
CA ARG A 299 -1.53 17.90 -4.46
C ARG A 299 -2.62 16.98 -5.02
N SER A 300 -3.04 17.15 -6.28
CA SER A 300 -4.21 16.44 -6.82
C SER A 300 -3.85 15.10 -7.45
N LEU A 301 -4.36 14.02 -6.83
CA LEU A 301 -4.23 12.63 -7.26
C LEU A 301 -5.46 12.14 -8.08
N GLN A 302 -6.35 13.04 -8.50
CA GLN A 302 -7.64 12.72 -9.12
C GLN A 302 -7.54 11.92 -10.45
N ARG A 303 -6.35 11.79 -11.04
CA ARG A 303 -6.11 11.02 -12.28
C ARG A 303 -5.21 9.79 -12.10
N LEU A 304 -4.98 9.33 -10.87
CA LEU A 304 -4.06 8.22 -10.59
C LEU A 304 -4.38 6.94 -11.38
N GLY A 305 -5.65 6.59 -11.56
CA GLY A 305 -6.02 5.34 -12.25
C GLY A 305 -5.49 5.22 -13.69
N TRP A 306 -5.42 6.34 -14.43
CA TRP A 306 -4.87 6.34 -15.79
C TRP A 306 -3.32 6.30 -15.78
N LEU A 307 -2.70 7.03 -14.86
CA LEU A 307 -1.24 7.04 -14.69
C LEU A 307 -0.69 5.68 -14.24
N CYS A 308 -1.40 4.97 -13.36
CA CYS A 308 -1.02 3.62 -12.93
C CYS A 308 -1.14 2.62 -14.08
N ASN A 309 -2.20 2.68 -14.89
CA ASN A 309 -2.31 1.86 -16.09
C ASN A 309 -1.13 2.13 -17.05
N LEU A 310 -0.80 3.40 -17.31
CA LEU A 310 0.36 3.77 -18.12
C LEU A 310 1.67 3.21 -17.53
N SER A 311 1.88 3.33 -16.22
CA SER A 311 3.07 2.83 -15.54
C SER A 311 3.27 1.32 -15.71
N VAL A 312 2.19 0.52 -15.63
CA VAL A 312 2.28 -0.93 -15.85
C VAL A 312 2.69 -1.25 -17.29
N TRP A 313 2.13 -0.56 -18.28
CA TRP A 313 2.51 -0.76 -19.69
C TRP A 313 3.95 -0.32 -19.97
N LEU A 314 4.40 0.79 -19.37
CA LEU A 314 5.80 1.23 -19.48
C LEU A 314 6.76 0.17 -18.92
N ASN A 315 6.43 -0.45 -17.79
CA ASN A 315 7.23 -1.55 -17.25
C ASN A 315 7.27 -2.79 -18.17
N ILE A 316 6.16 -3.13 -18.84
CA ILE A 316 6.13 -4.22 -19.82
C ILE A 316 6.97 -3.87 -21.06
N VAL A 317 6.88 -2.64 -21.57
CA VAL A 317 7.73 -2.18 -22.68
C VAL A 317 9.20 -2.24 -22.27
N CYS A 318 9.52 -1.83 -21.05
CA CYS A 318 10.86 -1.94 -20.52
C CYS A 318 11.38 -3.39 -20.56
N PHE A 319 10.58 -4.35 -20.09
CA PHE A 319 10.91 -5.77 -20.16
C PHE A 319 11.20 -6.23 -21.61
N ILE A 320 10.39 -5.78 -22.57
CA ILE A 320 10.57 -6.11 -24.00
C ILE A 320 11.88 -5.52 -24.53
N ILE A 321 12.27 -4.31 -24.12
CA ILE A 321 13.54 -3.69 -24.53
C ILE A 321 14.73 -4.49 -24.01
N ILE A 322 14.69 -4.96 -22.75
CA ILE A 322 15.76 -5.82 -22.20
C ILE A 322 15.88 -7.13 -22.98
N ARG A 323 14.74 -7.73 -23.34
CA ARG A 323 14.73 -8.92 -24.20
C ARG A 323 15.35 -8.63 -25.55
N LEU A 324 14.95 -7.54 -26.18
CA LEU A 324 15.44 -7.14 -27.50
C LEU A 324 16.94 -6.84 -27.50
N SER A 325 17.44 -6.16 -26.47
CA SER A 325 18.87 -5.82 -26.37
C SER A 325 19.75 -7.06 -26.34
N MET A 326 19.26 -8.14 -25.74
CA MET A 326 19.97 -9.42 -25.72
C MET A 326 20.02 -10.10 -27.10
N TYR A 327 18.95 -9.99 -27.90
CA TYR A 327 18.96 -10.49 -29.28
C TYR A 327 19.78 -9.60 -30.23
N ALA A 328 19.79 -8.29 -29.99
CA ALA A 328 20.51 -7.33 -30.83
C ALA A 328 22.03 -7.40 -30.65
N SER A 329 22.50 -7.68 -29.43
CA SER A 329 23.93 -7.82 -29.11
C SER A 329 24.34 -9.30 -29.06
N ALA A 330 24.40 -9.96 -30.22
CA ALA A 330 24.78 -11.38 -30.34
C ALA A 330 26.20 -11.71 -29.83
N ASN A 331 27.11 -10.72 -29.74
CA ASN A 331 28.51 -10.94 -29.32
C ASN A 331 28.86 -10.40 -27.93
N ASN A 332 28.16 -9.39 -27.38
CA ASN A 332 28.40 -8.81 -26.04
C ASN A 332 27.18 -7.99 -25.55
N PRO A 333 26.17 -8.59 -24.90
CA PRO A 333 24.99 -7.87 -24.42
C PRO A 333 25.19 -7.10 -23.10
N ILE A 334 26.35 -7.26 -22.47
CA ILE A 334 26.65 -6.80 -21.10
C ILE A 334 27.67 -5.66 -21.15
N ASP A 335 27.38 -4.57 -20.45
CA ASP A 335 28.36 -3.54 -20.14
C ASP A 335 29.20 -3.92 -18.91
N TYR A 336 30.35 -4.54 -19.16
CA TYR A 336 31.26 -4.97 -18.10
C TYR A 336 31.84 -3.80 -17.29
N GLN A 337 31.90 -2.58 -17.84
CA GLN A 337 32.43 -1.42 -17.11
C GLN A 337 31.48 -1.00 -15.99
N VAL A 338 30.18 -1.05 -16.25
CA VAL A 338 29.16 -0.75 -15.22
C VAL A 338 29.14 -1.85 -14.16
N VAL A 339 29.29 -3.12 -14.54
CA VAL A 339 29.27 -4.24 -13.58
C VAL A 339 30.49 -4.26 -12.65
N THR A 340 31.68 -4.04 -13.20
CA THR A 340 32.93 -4.02 -12.41
C THR A 340 33.04 -2.83 -11.47
N LYS A 341 32.34 -1.73 -11.79
CA LYS A 341 32.12 -0.64 -10.84
C LYS A 341 31.07 -1.03 -9.80
N SER A 342 29.88 -1.47 -10.23
CA SER A 342 28.71 -1.73 -9.36
C SER A 342 28.83 -2.92 -8.40
N THR A 343 29.76 -3.84 -8.66
CA THR A 343 29.87 -5.11 -7.91
C THR A 343 31.30 -5.41 -7.47
N LEU A 344 31.46 -6.33 -6.52
CA LEU A 344 32.75 -6.86 -6.09
C LEU A 344 33.49 -7.69 -7.18
N ILE A 345 32.83 -7.98 -8.31
CA ILE A 345 33.39 -8.79 -9.39
C ILE A 345 34.31 -7.92 -10.26
N LYS A 346 35.63 -8.11 -10.14
CA LYS A 346 36.64 -7.34 -10.88
C LYS A 346 37.20 -8.05 -12.11
N THR A 347 37.06 -9.37 -12.20
CA THR A 347 37.59 -10.21 -13.29
C THR A 347 36.47 -10.63 -14.25
N ILE A 348 36.68 -10.43 -15.55
CA ILE A 348 35.72 -10.81 -16.60
C ILE A 348 35.98 -12.27 -16.99
N GLU A 349 35.07 -13.14 -16.59
CA GLU A 349 35.02 -14.56 -16.95
C GLU A 349 33.79 -14.89 -17.82
N PRO A 350 33.76 -16.05 -18.48
CA PRO A 350 32.54 -16.54 -19.14
C PRO A 350 31.35 -16.55 -18.17
N ILE A 351 30.16 -16.30 -18.71
CA ILE A 351 28.92 -16.28 -17.94
C ILE A 351 28.70 -17.66 -17.30
N ARG A 352 28.62 -17.70 -15.97
CA ARG A 352 28.24 -18.89 -15.20
C ARG A 352 26.94 -18.65 -14.48
N THR A 353 26.11 -19.68 -14.45
CA THR A 353 24.85 -19.73 -13.71
C THR A 353 24.91 -20.88 -12.73
N PHE A 354 24.30 -20.69 -11.56
CA PHE A 354 24.33 -21.67 -10.47
C PHE A 354 22.91 -22.05 -10.07
N ALA A 355 22.66 -23.35 -9.93
CA ALA A 355 21.38 -23.87 -9.43
C ALA A 355 21.21 -23.59 -7.93
N SER A 356 22.32 -23.66 -7.18
CA SER A 356 22.42 -23.39 -5.76
C SER A 356 23.24 -22.11 -5.50
N ARG A 357 23.52 -21.83 -4.23
CA ARG A 357 24.33 -20.70 -3.80
C ARG A 357 25.64 -20.62 -4.61
N PRO A 358 25.93 -19.48 -5.27
CA PRO A 358 27.19 -19.28 -5.97
C PRO A 358 28.39 -19.31 -4.99
N PRO A 359 29.56 -19.78 -5.45
CA PRO A 359 30.82 -19.66 -4.70
C PRO A 359 31.10 -18.20 -4.35
N ALA A 360 31.85 -17.97 -3.26
CA ALA A 360 32.16 -16.62 -2.75
C ALA A 360 32.78 -15.67 -3.81
N GLN A 361 33.50 -16.22 -4.78
CA GLN A 361 34.12 -15.49 -5.88
C GLN A 361 33.11 -14.81 -6.84
N TYR A 362 31.89 -15.36 -6.95
CA TYR A 362 30.85 -14.89 -7.86
C TYR A 362 29.75 -14.08 -7.16
N GLN A 363 29.95 -13.69 -5.90
CA GLN A 363 28.98 -12.91 -5.14
C GLN A 363 29.22 -11.41 -5.33
N GLN A 364 28.15 -10.66 -5.60
CA GLN A 364 28.26 -9.25 -6.04
C GLN A 364 28.44 -8.23 -4.91
N GLN A 365 27.92 -8.48 -3.70
CA GLN A 365 27.84 -7.47 -2.62
C GLN A 365 28.51 -7.87 -1.31
N ALA A 366 28.32 -9.11 -0.90
CA ALA A 366 28.87 -9.62 0.35
C ALA A 366 29.22 -11.09 0.16
N THR A 367 30.13 -11.59 0.99
CA THR A 367 30.46 -13.01 1.04
C THR A 367 29.75 -13.72 2.19
N GLY A 368 29.61 -15.04 2.11
CA GLY A 368 28.99 -15.82 3.19
C GLY A 368 27.47 -15.63 3.31
N PHE A 369 26.93 -15.92 4.50
CA PHE A 369 25.50 -15.95 4.78
C PHE A 369 24.82 -14.57 4.65
N ALA A 370 25.54 -13.49 4.99
CA ALA A 370 25.06 -12.12 4.84
C ALA A 370 24.64 -11.80 3.39
N SER A 371 25.34 -12.36 2.39
CA SER A 371 24.99 -12.21 0.97
C SER A 371 23.59 -12.73 0.64
N GLN A 372 23.25 -13.90 1.17
CA GLN A 372 21.94 -14.53 0.91
C GLN A 372 20.83 -13.72 1.56
N PHE A 373 21.04 -13.25 2.79
CA PHE A 373 20.05 -12.42 3.48
C PHE A 373 19.88 -11.05 2.82
N ASN A 374 20.95 -10.41 2.32
CA ASN A 374 20.83 -9.19 1.52
C ASN A 374 19.95 -9.39 0.27
N ALA A 375 20.07 -10.53 -0.41
CA ALA A 375 19.20 -10.86 -1.53
C ALA A 375 17.75 -11.09 -1.09
N VAL A 376 17.53 -11.71 0.08
CA VAL A 376 16.20 -11.83 0.69
C VAL A 376 15.63 -10.46 1.05
N ASP A 377 16.41 -9.54 1.60
CA ASP A 377 15.96 -8.19 1.94
C ASP A 377 15.55 -7.40 0.69
N SER A 378 16.29 -7.54 -0.41
CA SER A 378 15.89 -7.02 -1.72
C SER A 378 14.55 -7.62 -2.20
N MET A 379 14.33 -8.93 -2.04
CA MET A 379 13.03 -9.56 -2.37
C MET A 379 11.89 -9.00 -1.51
N VAL A 380 12.13 -8.88 -0.20
CA VAL A 380 11.15 -8.39 0.76
C VAL A 380 10.81 -6.93 0.49
N TYR A 381 11.82 -6.11 0.18
CA TYR A 381 11.61 -4.74 -0.26
C TYR A 381 10.79 -4.68 -1.55
N ALA A 382 11.05 -5.56 -2.53
CA ALA A 382 10.28 -5.65 -3.76
C ALA A 382 8.82 -6.11 -3.57
N TYR A 383 8.48 -6.71 -2.43
CA TYR A 383 7.10 -7.02 -2.03
C TYR A 383 6.51 -6.02 -1.03
N SER A 384 7.27 -4.99 -0.65
CA SER A 384 6.82 -3.99 0.31
C SER A 384 5.86 -3.00 -0.34
N GLY A 385 4.55 -3.18 -0.12
CA GLY A 385 3.50 -2.22 -0.50
C GLY A 385 2.23 -2.29 0.35
N ALA A 386 2.19 -3.20 1.33
CA ALA A 386 1.00 -3.45 2.15
C ALA A 386 0.55 -2.21 2.95
N LEU A 387 1.46 -1.27 3.23
CA LEU A 387 1.18 -0.03 3.96
C LEU A 387 0.13 0.85 3.26
N LEU A 388 0.02 0.77 1.93
CA LEU A 388 -0.95 1.55 1.15
C LEU A 388 -2.31 0.87 1.00
N PHE A 389 -2.44 -0.40 1.39
CA PHE A 389 -3.67 -1.17 1.15
C PHE A 389 -4.89 -0.59 1.87
N VAL A 390 -4.71 -0.04 3.08
CA VAL A 390 -5.80 0.64 3.81
C VAL A 390 -6.28 1.88 3.05
N ALA A 391 -5.36 2.66 2.49
CA ALA A 391 -5.72 3.81 1.67
C ALA A 391 -6.41 3.38 0.36
N PHE A 392 -5.94 2.32 -0.29
CA PHE A 392 -6.58 1.76 -1.48
C PHE A 392 -7.98 1.22 -1.20
N LEU A 393 -8.19 0.56 -0.06
CA LEU A 393 -9.48 0.08 0.40
C LEU A 393 -10.44 1.24 0.70
N GLY A 394 -9.93 2.32 1.30
CA GLY A 394 -10.69 3.55 1.56
C GLY A 394 -11.18 4.27 0.29
N GLU A 395 -10.53 4.04 -0.85
CA GLU A 395 -10.91 4.60 -2.17
C GLU A 395 -11.84 3.67 -2.97
N MET A 396 -12.01 2.41 -2.57
CA MET A 396 -12.83 1.44 -3.30
C MET A 396 -14.33 1.69 -3.12
N ARG A 397 -15.07 1.69 -4.24
CA ARG A 397 -16.53 1.73 -4.20
C ARG A 397 -17.15 0.51 -3.51
N ASN A 398 -16.58 -0.68 -3.74
CA ASN A 398 -17.02 -1.92 -3.11
C ASN A 398 -15.82 -2.70 -2.55
N PRO A 399 -15.49 -2.54 -1.26
CA PRO A 399 -14.32 -3.16 -0.65
C PRO A 399 -14.43 -4.70 -0.55
N TRP A 400 -15.64 -5.28 -0.67
CA TRP A 400 -15.83 -6.73 -0.75
C TRP A 400 -15.13 -7.38 -1.94
N ASP A 401 -14.91 -6.64 -3.04
CA ASP A 401 -14.25 -7.19 -4.23
C ASP A 401 -12.71 -7.10 -4.15
N PHE A 402 -12.12 -6.50 -3.11
CA PHE A 402 -10.68 -6.27 -3.01
C PHE A 402 -9.83 -7.54 -3.19
N TRP A 403 -10.25 -8.65 -2.58
CA TRP A 403 -9.52 -9.93 -2.61
C TRP A 403 -9.19 -10.38 -4.03
N LYS A 404 -10.13 -10.22 -4.98
CA LYS A 404 -9.92 -10.63 -6.38
C LYS A 404 -8.66 -9.96 -6.95
N GLY A 405 -8.34 -8.75 -6.48
CA GLY A 405 -7.44 -7.79 -7.14
C GLY A 405 -6.10 -7.84 -6.50
N LEU A 406 -6.11 -7.99 -5.17
CA LEU A 406 -4.99 -8.46 -4.42
C LEU A 406 -4.44 -9.78 -4.97
N PHE A 407 -5.24 -10.84 -5.07
CA PHE A 407 -4.73 -12.15 -5.53
C PHE A 407 -4.29 -12.14 -6.99
N LEU A 408 -5.03 -11.45 -7.87
CA LEU A 408 -4.62 -11.31 -9.27
C LEU A 408 -3.34 -10.49 -9.41
N ALA A 409 -3.20 -9.38 -8.66
CA ALA A 409 -1.98 -8.56 -8.67
C ALA A 409 -0.80 -9.34 -8.10
N GLN A 410 -0.97 -9.98 -6.93
CA GLN A 410 0.09 -10.74 -6.28
C GLN A 410 0.56 -11.92 -7.14
N GLY A 411 -0.37 -12.64 -7.77
CA GLY A 411 -0.07 -13.71 -8.71
C GLY A 411 0.67 -13.19 -9.95
N PHE A 412 0.22 -12.06 -10.51
CA PHE A 412 0.87 -11.42 -11.65
C PHE A 412 2.29 -10.94 -11.31
N ILE A 413 2.49 -10.27 -10.18
CA ILE A 413 3.79 -9.79 -9.71
C ILE A 413 4.74 -10.97 -9.46
N CYS A 414 4.28 -12.01 -8.77
CA CYS A 414 5.06 -13.22 -8.54
C CYS A 414 5.49 -13.89 -9.85
N PHE A 415 4.57 -13.99 -10.82
CA PHE A 415 4.88 -14.51 -12.14
C PHE A 415 5.94 -13.67 -12.87
N VAL A 416 5.77 -12.34 -12.88
CA VAL A 416 6.71 -11.41 -13.53
C VAL A 416 8.10 -11.46 -12.88
N TYR A 417 8.18 -11.49 -11.54
CA TYR A 417 9.46 -11.56 -10.82
C TYR A 417 10.24 -12.82 -11.13
N ILE A 418 9.56 -13.98 -11.13
CA ILE A 418 10.19 -15.26 -11.46
C ILE A 418 10.59 -15.28 -12.94
N LEU A 419 9.66 -14.94 -13.84
CA LEU A 419 9.91 -14.99 -15.28
C LEU A 419 11.03 -14.04 -15.71
N PHE A 420 11.05 -12.83 -15.17
CA PHE A 420 12.11 -11.86 -15.46
C PHE A 420 13.43 -12.27 -14.83
N GLY A 421 13.44 -12.57 -13.53
CA GLY A 421 14.65 -12.90 -12.81
C GLY A 421 15.36 -14.15 -13.36
N VAL A 422 14.60 -15.23 -13.61
CA VAL A 422 15.15 -16.45 -14.24
C VAL A 422 15.67 -16.15 -15.63
N PHE A 423 14.92 -15.40 -16.46
CA PHE A 423 15.34 -15.13 -17.82
C PHE A 423 16.64 -14.32 -17.90
N VAL A 424 16.71 -13.21 -17.16
CA VAL A 424 17.92 -12.38 -17.18
C VAL A 424 19.09 -13.14 -16.58
N TYR A 425 18.88 -13.84 -15.46
CA TYR A 425 19.94 -14.62 -14.82
C TYR A 425 20.49 -15.72 -15.73
N SER A 426 19.66 -16.38 -16.55
CA SER A 426 20.12 -17.37 -17.54
C SER A 426 21.06 -16.83 -18.59
N ASN A 427 21.05 -15.53 -18.84
CA ASN A 427 21.85 -14.92 -19.90
C ASN A 427 22.97 -14.02 -19.35
N PHE A 428 22.75 -13.34 -18.22
CA PHE A 428 23.74 -12.46 -17.60
C PHE A 428 24.55 -13.19 -16.52
N GLY A 429 24.02 -14.27 -15.94
CA GLY A 429 24.66 -15.05 -14.89
C GLY A 429 25.17 -14.18 -13.73
N GLN A 430 26.44 -14.33 -13.37
CA GLN A 430 27.07 -13.56 -12.30
C GLN A 430 27.06 -12.03 -12.52
N TYR A 431 26.78 -11.53 -13.73
CA TYR A 431 26.78 -10.09 -14.06
C TYR A 431 25.41 -9.42 -13.90
N SER A 432 24.42 -10.12 -13.32
CA SER A 432 23.07 -9.59 -13.13
C SER A 432 23.05 -8.54 -12.00
N ALA A 433 23.29 -7.27 -12.32
CA ALA A 433 23.26 -6.20 -11.32
C ALA A 433 21.83 -5.86 -10.85
N SER A 434 21.70 -5.16 -9.72
CA SER A 434 20.40 -4.79 -9.13
C SER A 434 19.64 -3.72 -9.90
N ASN A 435 20.34 -2.90 -10.69
CA ASN A 435 19.74 -2.03 -11.69
C ASN A 435 20.12 -2.53 -13.09
N ILE A 436 19.46 -3.62 -13.49
CA ILE A 436 19.72 -4.28 -14.78
C ILE A 436 19.57 -3.35 -15.99
N GLY A 437 18.74 -2.30 -15.90
CA GLY A 437 18.60 -1.29 -16.96
C GLY A 437 19.93 -0.64 -17.35
N ASN A 438 20.82 -0.47 -16.37
CA ASN A 438 22.12 0.18 -16.56
C ASN A 438 23.20 -0.74 -17.12
N VAL A 439 22.97 -2.05 -17.23
CA VAL A 439 24.01 -3.02 -17.67
C VAL A 439 23.83 -3.43 -19.14
N ILE A 440 22.76 -2.99 -19.78
CA ILE A 440 22.35 -3.44 -21.10
C ILE A 440 23.14 -2.77 -22.23
N GLN A 441 23.48 -3.53 -23.26
CA GLN A 441 23.98 -3.03 -24.56
C GLN A 441 23.06 -3.51 -25.70
N PRO A 442 22.91 -2.75 -26.80
CA PRO A 442 23.57 -1.48 -27.18
C PRO A 442 23.02 -0.23 -26.46
N PHE A 443 23.87 0.80 -26.31
CA PHE A 443 23.58 2.07 -25.62
C PHE A 443 22.26 2.75 -26.03
N GLY A 444 21.83 2.62 -27.30
CA GLY A 444 20.55 3.19 -27.75
C GLY A 444 19.34 2.55 -27.06
N LEU A 445 19.32 1.21 -26.94
CA LEU A 445 18.26 0.49 -26.24
C LEU A 445 18.36 0.67 -24.73
N GLN A 446 19.57 0.73 -24.18
CA GLN A 446 19.83 1.07 -22.78
C GLN A 446 19.25 2.45 -22.43
N THR A 447 19.49 3.46 -23.28
CA THR A 447 18.99 4.83 -23.08
C THR A 447 17.46 4.87 -23.13
N ALA A 448 16.85 4.21 -24.12
CA ALA A 448 15.40 4.11 -24.21
C ALA A 448 14.79 3.45 -22.96
N GLN A 449 15.39 2.32 -22.53
CA GLN A 449 15.00 1.62 -21.31
C GLN A 449 15.09 2.51 -20.07
N ASN A 450 16.21 3.21 -19.91
CA ASN A 450 16.47 4.06 -18.76
C ASN A 450 15.53 5.27 -18.70
N ILE A 451 15.19 5.88 -19.84
CA ILE A 451 14.20 6.97 -19.90
C ILE A 451 12.81 6.49 -19.49
N LEU A 452 12.37 5.33 -19.97
CA LEU A 452 11.07 4.78 -19.59
C LEU A 452 11.01 4.37 -18.12
N ALA A 453 12.08 3.75 -17.60
CA ALA A 453 12.20 3.39 -16.18
C ALA A 453 12.25 4.63 -15.28
N LEU A 454 12.85 5.73 -15.75
CA LEU A 454 12.87 7.00 -15.05
C LEU A 454 11.47 7.62 -14.96
N LEU A 455 10.65 7.54 -16.00
CA LEU A 455 9.26 8.00 -15.96
C LEU A 455 8.43 7.23 -14.93
N THR A 456 8.53 5.90 -14.90
CA THR A 456 7.81 5.07 -13.90
C THR A 456 8.32 5.33 -12.48
N SER A 457 9.63 5.51 -12.31
CA SER A 457 10.23 5.84 -11.02
C SER A 457 9.80 7.21 -10.50
N PHE A 458 9.68 8.22 -11.38
CA PHE A 458 9.14 9.53 -10.99
C PHE A 458 7.68 9.42 -10.52
N PHE A 459 6.83 8.65 -11.20
CA PHE A 459 5.46 8.42 -10.71
C PHE A 459 5.43 7.78 -9.32
N ALA A 460 6.29 6.79 -9.06
CA ALA A 460 6.42 6.19 -7.74
C ALA A 460 6.88 7.24 -6.70
N ILE A 461 7.94 7.99 -6.98
CA ILE A 461 8.47 9.03 -6.08
C ILE A 461 7.38 10.04 -5.72
N PHE A 462 6.61 10.53 -6.69
CA PHE A 462 5.55 11.50 -6.43
C PHE A 462 4.43 10.94 -5.56
N LEU A 463 4.07 9.67 -5.77
CA LEU A 463 3.07 8.99 -4.96
C LEU A 463 3.56 8.83 -3.52
N TYR A 464 4.78 8.30 -3.32
CA TYR A 464 5.37 8.11 -2.01
C TYR A 464 5.61 9.44 -1.28
N PHE A 465 6.04 10.49 -1.98
CA PHE A 465 6.19 11.82 -1.41
C PHE A 465 4.85 12.42 -0.98
N ASN A 466 3.82 12.41 -1.83
CA ASN A 466 2.53 13.02 -1.47
C ASN A 466 1.85 12.30 -0.30
N ILE A 467 1.96 10.97 -0.25
CA ILE A 467 1.41 10.18 0.86
C ILE A 467 2.30 10.34 2.10
N GLY A 468 3.61 10.27 1.97
CA GLY A 468 4.60 10.42 3.05
C GLY A 468 4.59 11.79 3.71
N MET A 469 4.52 12.86 2.92
CA MET A 469 4.34 14.20 3.47
C MET A 469 3.04 14.32 4.25
N LYS A 470 1.98 13.63 3.80
CA LYS A 470 0.64 13.77 4.41
C LYS A 470 0.63 13.11 5.77
N THR A 471 1.25 11.94 5.87
CA THR A 471 1.45 11.24 7.13
C THR A 471 2.36 12.05 8.05
N VAL A 472 3.49 12.58 7.57
CA VAL A 472 4.38 13.44 8.37
C VAL A 472 3.65 14.68 8.91
N TYR A 473 2.91 15.40 8.08
CA TYR A 473 2.20 16.59 8.53
C TYR A 473 1.11 16.27 9.55
N LEU A 474 0.26 15.28 9.26
CA LEU A 474 -0.86 14.94 10.14
C LEU A 474 -0.37 14.37 11.48
N GLU A 475 0.63 13.49 11.44
CA GLU A 475 0.98 12.68 12.60
C GLU A 475 2.16 13.27 13.40
N VAL A 476 3.08 14.00 12.76
CA VAL A 476 4.19 14.67 13.47
C VAL A 476 3.81 16.12 13.77
N PHE A 477 3.47 16.90 12.74
CA PHE A 477 3.26 18.35 12.94
C PHE A 477 1.93 18.67 13.61
N GLN A 478 0.83 18.07 13.17
CA GLN A 478 -0.49 18.38 13.71
C GLN A 478 -0.75 17.69 15.06
N GLU A 479 -0.28 16.46 15.27
CA GLU A 479 -0.49 15.75 16.55
C GLU A 479 0.58 16.01 17.61
N ILE A 480 1.88 16.06 17.27
CA ILE A 480 2.95 16.26 18.27
C ILE A 480 3.20 17.75 18.52
N PHE A 481 3.24 18.55 17.44
CA PHE A 481 3.53 19.98 17.52
C PHE A 481 2.28 20.88 17.51
N ASN A 482 1.06 20.30 17.52
CA ASN A 482 -0.23 21.02 17.49
C ASN A 482 -0.35 22.05 16.34
N PHE A 483 0.20 21.75 15.16
CA PHE A 483 0.06 22.62 13.98
C PHE A 483 -1.41 22.70 13.50
N PRO A 484 -1.80 23.82 12.85
CA PRO A 484 -3.13 23.97 12.30
C PRO A 484 -3.41 22.92 11.21
N ALA A 485 -4.68 22.50 11.09
CA ALA A 485 -5.09 21.52 10.09
C ALA A 485 -4.71 21.94 8.65
N ILE A 486 -4.42 20.97 7.78
CA ILE A 486 -4.04 21.20 6.36
C ILE A 486 -5.14 21.96 5.59
N THR A 487 -6.39 21.91 6.06
CA THR A 487 -7.53 22.62 5.47
C THR A 487 -7.45 24.14 5.69
N THR A 488 -6.81 24.59 6.77
CA THR A 488 -6.64 26.01 7.07
C THR A 488 -5.57 26.63 6.17
N ARG A 489 -5.75 27.90 5.72
CA ARG A 489 -4.75 28.63 4.92
C ARG A 489 -3.35 28.58 5.54
N LYS A 490 -3.22 28.74 6.86
CA LYS A 490 -1.94 28.62 7.58
C LYS A 490 -1.30 27.23 7.41
N GLY A 491 -2.11 26.17 7.48
CA GLY A 491 -1.62 24.80 7.29
C GLY A 491 -1.20 24.50 5.85
N GLN A 492 -1.88 25.10 4.87
CA GLN A 492 -1.47 25.02 3.47
C GLN A 492 -0.10 25.66 3.23
N TRP A 493 0.17 26.84 3.81
CA TRP A 493 1.50 27.47 3.73
C TRP A 493 2.57 26.66 4.45
N CYS A 494 2.26 26.10 5.63
CA CYS A 494 3.19 25.21 6.36
C CYS A 494 3.55 23.98 5.53
N TRP A 495 2.58 23.41 4.82
CA TRP A 495 2.81 22.29 3.91
C TRP A 495 3.77 22.64 2.76
N TYR A 496 3.54 23.77 2.08
CA TYR A 496 4.43 24.21 1.00
C TYR A 496 5.84 24.54 1.49
N ALA A 497 6.01 24.95 2.76
CA ALA A 497 7.32 25.13 3.37
C ALA A 497 8.00 23.81 3.77
N LEU A 498 7.22 22.84 4.29
CA LEU A 498 7.73 21.54 4.73
C LEU A 498 8.12 20.62 3.57
N GLY A 499 7.45 20.74 2.41
CA GLY A 499 7.76 19.94 1.22
C GLY A 499 9.24 20.03 0.79
N PRO A 500 9.77 21.24 0.51
CA PRO A 500 11.19 21.43 0.20
C PRO A 500 12.14 20.91 1.27
N VAL A 501 11.81 21.10 2.56
CA VAL A 501 12.63 20.59 3.67
C VAL A 501 12.72 19.06 3.63
N TYR A 502 11.60 18.37 3.39
CA TYR A 502 11.59 16.91 3.25
C TYR A 502 12.45 16.44 2.08
N TRP A 503 12.39 17.12 0.93
CA TRP A 503 13.22 16.80 -0.23
C TRP A 503 14.72 17.01 0.04
N ILE A 504 15.08 18.10 0.72
CA ILE A 504 16.47 18.39 1.11
C ILE A 504 16.97 17.31 2.06
N LEU A 505 16.18 16.93 3.07
CA LEU A 505 16.56 15.87 4.01
C LEU A 505 16.69 14.50 3.30
N ALA A 506 15.77 14.17 2.40
CA ALA A 506 15.84 12.93 1.63
C ALA A 506 17.08 12.88 0.74
N PHE A 507 17.43 14.01 0.11
CA PHE A 507 18.68 14.17 -0.65
C PHE A 507 19.92 13.98 0.24
N VAL A 508 19.96 14.59 1.43
CA VAL A 508 21.08 14.44 2.36
C VAL A 508 21.29 12.99 2.75
N VAL A 509 20.20 12.25 3.04
CA VAL A 509 20.29 10.82 3.39
C VAL A 509 20.73 9.98 2.19
N ALA A 510 20.19 10.23 1.00
CA ALA A 510 20.60 9.54 -0.23
C ALA A 510 22.08 9.80 -0.58
N ALA A 511 22.57 11.02 -0.36
CA ALA A 511 23.95 11.42 -0.64
C ALA A 511 24.95 10.95 0.42
N ALA A 512 24.50 10.74 1.66
CA ALA A 512 25.33 10.27 2.76
C ALA A 512 25.76 8.81 2.58
N VAL A 513 24.85 7.95 2.13
CA VAL A 513 25.12 6.52 1.88
C VAL A 513 24.90 6.25 0.39
N PRO A 514 25.90 6.51 -0.47
CA PRO A 514 25.75 6.37 -1.90
C PRO A 514 25.93 4.90 -2.29
N ASN A 515 24.99 4.04 -1.86
CA ASN A 515 24.89 2.63 -2.21
C ASN A 515 23.41 2.24 -2.24
N LEU A 516 22.88 2.03 -3.44
CA LEU A 516 21.45 1.77 -3.64
C LEU A 516 21.02 0.49 -2.94
N ASN A 517 21.82 -0.57 -3.08
CA ASN A 517 21.48 -1.88 -2.52
C ASN A 517 21.59 -1.90 -1.00
N GLY A 518 22.59 -1.24 -0.44
CA GLY A 518 22.77 -1.14 1.00
C GLY A 518 21.60 -0.43 1.68
N ILE A 519 21.14 0.71 1.13
CA ILE A 519 19.95 1.39 1.66
C ILE A 519 18.70 0.53 1.42
N VAL A 520 18.50 -0.04 0.22
CA VAL A 520 17.34 -0.89 -0.09
C VAL A 520 17.23 -2.07 0.88
N ASN A 521 18.33 -2.77 1.15
CA ASN A 521 18.34 -3.92 2.05
C ASN A 521 18.11 -3.49 3.50
N LEU A 522 18.72 -2.38 3.94
CA LEU A 522 18.51 -1.85 5.29
C LEU A 522 17.05 -1.45 5.52
N VAL A 523 16.46 -0.72 4.57
CA VAL A 523 15.07 -0.28 4.61
C VAL A 523 14.10 -1.45 4.48
N GLY A 524 14.41 -2.40 3.59
CA GLY A 524 13.68 -3.65 3.39
C GLY A 524 13.64 -4.51 4.66
N GLY A 525 14.79 -4.77 5.26
CA GLY A 525 14.91 -5.58 6.47
C GLY A 525 14.32 -4.93 7.71
N LEU A 526 14.57 -3.63 7.93
CA LEU A 526 14.14 -2.93 9.15
C LEU A 526 12.67 -2.53 9.12
N PHE A 527 12.15 -2.08 7.98
CA PHE A 527 10.81 -1.51 7.90
C PHE A 527 9.91 -2.24 6.89
N GLY A 528 10.40 -2.54 5.69
CA GLY A 528 9.61 -3.17 4.62
C GLY A 528 9.03 -4.52 5.07
N LEU A 529 9.85 -5.32 5.75
CA LEU A 529 9.46 -6.60 6.32
C LEU A 529 8.41 -6.43 7.42
N ASN A 530 8.59 -5.44 8.30
CA ASN A 530 7.66 -5.20 9.40
C ASN A 530 6.30 -4.72 8.90
N PHE A 531 6.24 -3.76 7.97
CA PHE A 531 4.97 -3.27 7.44
C PHE A 531 4.23 -4.27 6.54
N THR A 532 4.95 -5.22 5.94
CA THR A 532 4.36 -6.19 5.01
C THR A 532 4.02 -7.51 5.67
N TYR A 533 4.82 -7.99 6.63
CA TYR A 533 4.66 -9.32 7.22
C TYR A 533 4.30 -9.24 8.72
N SER A 534 5.15 -8.61 9.54
CA SER A 534 4.97 -8.61 11.00
C SER A 534 3.71 -7.85 11.46
N LEU A 535 3.61 -6.58 11.10
CA LEU A 535 2.56 -5.68 11.57
C LEU A 535 1.15 -6.14 11.14
N PRO A 536 0.90 -6.53 9.86
CA PRO A 536 -0.37 -7.13 9.47
C PRO A 536 -0.75 -8.38 10.27
N GLY A 537 0.23 -9.21 10.64
CA GLY A 537 0.01 -10.42 11.44
C GLY A 537 -0.51 -10.10 12.84
N ILE A 538 0.17 -9.23 13.58
CA ILE A 538 -0.27 -8.83 14.94
C ILE A 538 -1.58 -8.05 14.92
N MET A 539 -1.83 -7.27 13.86
CA MET A 539 -3.11 -6.59 13.65
C MET A 539 -4.26 -7.60 13.51
N PHE A 540 -4.08 -8.64 12.70
CA PHE A 540 -5.11 -9.66 12.49
C PHE A 540 -5.40 -10.48 13.75
N VAL A 541 -4.36 -10.87 14.50
CA VAL A 541 -4.53 -11.57 15.79
C VAL A 541 -5.30 -10.69 16.78
N GLY A 542 -4.93 -9.41 16.91
CA GLY A 542 -5.62 -8.49 17.81
C GLY A 542 -7.11 -8.34 17.48
N TYR A 543 -7.43 -8.21 16.19
CA TYR A 543 -8.81 -8.16 15.70
C TYR A 543 -9.58 -9.45 15.99
N LEU A 544 -9.02 -10.63 15.66
CA LEU A 544 -9.68 -11.92 15.90
C LEU A 544 -9.87 -12.21 17.39
N VAL A 545 -8.92 -11.85 18.24
CA VAL A 545 -9.02 -12.04 19.68
C VAL A 545 -10.14 -11.17 20.24
N GLN A 546 -10.21 -9.89 19.86
CA GLN A 546 -11.24 -9.00 20.39
C GLN A 546 -12.65 -9.37 19.91
N ARG A 547 -12.79 -9.72 18.62
CA ARG A 547 -14.05 -10.23 18.07
C ARG A 547 -14.42 -11.59 18.66
N GLY A 548 -13.45 -12.48 18.85
CA GLY A 548 -13.70 -13.81 19.39
C GLY A 548 -14.00 -13.82 20.89
N ALA A 549 -13.71 -12.75 21.60
CA ALA A 549 -13.90 -12.66 23.03
C ALA A 549 -15.30 -12.19 23.48
N SER A 550 -16.14 -11.75 22.53
CA SER A 550 -17.52 -11.34 22.81
C SER A 550 -18.34 -12.52 23.32
N LEU A 551 -19.05 -12.30 24.42
CA LEU A 551 -20.04 -13.23 24.97
C LEU A 551 -21.46 -12.88 24.48
N PRO A 552 -22.38 -13.85 24.45
CA PRO A 552 -23.78 -13.57 24.16
C PRO A 552 -24.35 -12.59 25.21
N GLY A 553 -24.82 -11.42 24.76
CA GLY A 553 -25.29 -10.32 25.63
C GLY A 553 -24.35 -9.11 25.72
N GLU A 554 -23.10 -9.24 25.25
CA GLU A 554 -22.18 -8.11 25.07
C GLU A 554 -22.42 -7.45 23.71
N GLY A 555 -22.48 -6.12 23.68
CA GLY A 555 -22.71 -5.38 22.44
C GLY A 555 -22.70 -3.88 22.64
N PHE A 556 -22.81 -3.16 21.54
CA PHE A 556 -23.07 -1.73 21.54
C PHE A 556 -24.56 -1.49 21.30
N ASP A 557 -25.19 -0.76 22.20
CA ASP A 557 -26.57 -0.31 22.02
C ASP A 557 -26.57 1.12 21.43
N PRO A 558 -27.08 1.33 20.20
CA PRO A 558 -27.05 2.62 19.51
C PRO A 558 -27.94 3.69 20.16
N VAL A 559 -28.96 3.28 20.94
CA VAL A 559 -29.92 4.21 21.56
C VAL A 559 -29.35 4.77 22.86
N THR A 560 -28.78 3.91 23.70
CA THR A 560 -28.18 4.32 24.99
C THR A 560 -26.73 4.78 24.85
N GLY A 561 -26.04 4.36 23.79
CA GLY A 561 -24.61 4.62 23.57
C GLY A 561 -23.69 3.95 24.59
N HIS A 562 -24.23 3.01 25.38
CA HIS A 562 -23.49 2.22 26.35
C HIS A 562 -23.00 0.93 25.71
N THR A 563 -21.73 0.59 25.97
CA THR A 563 -21.20 -0.74 25.67
C THR A 563 -21.32 -1.65 26.87
N THR A 564 -22.03 -2.76 26.70
CA THR A 564 -22.10 -3.80 27.72
C THR A 564 -20.89 -4.72 27.57
N ARG A 565 -20.00 -4.69 28.56
CA ARG A 565 -18.86 -5.62 28.68
C ARG A 565 -18.98 -6.32 30.02
N HIS A 566 -19.05 -7.66 30.01
CA HIS A 566 -19.09 -8.46 31.23
C HIS A 566 -17.70 -8.67 31.82
N ASP A 567 -16.67 -8.80 30.97
CA ASP A 567 -15.28 -8.99 31.39
C ASP A 567 -14.31 -8.00 30.74
N SER A 568 -13.26 -7.62 31.47
CA SER A 568 -12.14 -6.82 30.97
C SER A 568 -10.79 -7.51 31.24
N GLY A 569 -9.74 -7.09 30.51
CA GLY A 569 -8.36 -7.51 30.75
C GLY A 569 -7.96 -8.87 30.14
N MET A 570 -6.92 -9.48 30.72
CA MET A 570 -6.20 -10.62 30.13
C MET A 570 -7.08 -11.88 29.95
N LYS A 571 -8.07 -12.10 30.83
CA LYS A 571 -9.00 -13.24 30.73
C LYS A 571 -9.79 -13.20 29.41
N ARG A 572 -10.20 -11.99 28.98
CA ARG A 572 -10.90 -11.76 27.71
C ARG A 572 -10.00 -12.07 26.52
N TRP A 573 -8.74 -11.64 26.56
CA TRP A 573 -7.77 -11.92 25.50
C TRP A 573 -7.47 -13.41 25.37
N VAL A 574 -7.28 -14.13 26.48
CA VAL A 574 -7.06 -15.58 26.47
C VAL A 574 -8.28 -16.33 25.92
N ARG A 575 -9.50 -15.91 26.27
CA ARG A 575 -10.75 -16.48 25.74
C ARG A 575 -10.86 -16.29 24.22
N GLY A 576 -10.67 -15.06 23.75
CA GLY A 576 -10.69 -14.73 22.33
C GLY A 576 -9.62 -15.48 21.53
N TYR A 577 -8.42 -15.62 22.11
CA TYR A 577 -7.33 -16.38 21.49
C TYR A 577 -7.70 -17.86 21.30
N LYS A 578 -8.33 -18.48 22.31
CA LYS A 578 -8.76 -19.89 22.26
C LYS A 578 -9.86 -20.16 21.24
N LYS A 579 -10.78 -19.22 20.98
CA LYS A 579 -11.87 -19.42 20.01
C LYS A 579 -11.37 -19.68 18.59
N HIS A 580 -10.30 -18.99 18.19
CA HIS A 580 -9.62 -19.20 16.91
C HIS A 580 -8.19 -19.70 17.11
N PHE A 581 -7.99 -20.69 17.98
CA PHE A 581 -6.65 -21.14 18.39
C PHE A 581 -5.71 -21.42 17.23
N PHE A 582 -6.15 -22.19 16.22
CA PHE A 582 -5.29 -22.56 15.08
C PHE A 582 -4.85 -21.36 14.24
N ILE A 583 -5.79 -20.49 13.87
CA ILE A 583 -5.50 -19.31 13.04
C ILE A 583 -4.65 -18.31 13.84
N ASN A 584 -5.02 -18.04 15.09
CA ASN A 584 -4.27 -17.13 15.96
C ASN A 584 -2.84 -17.63 16.21
N THR A 585 -2.66 -18.93 16.44
CA THR A 585 -1.32 -19.52 16.65
C THR A 585 -0.48 -19.45 15.39
N PHE A 586 -1.05 -19.82 14.24
CA PHE A 586 -0.35 -19.69 12.95
C PHE A 586 0.08 -18.25 12.66
N THR A 587 -0.83 -17.29 12.83
CA THR A 587 -0.52 -15.87 12.59
C THR A 587 0.45 -15.31 13.64
N THR A 588 0.42 -15.79 14.88
CA THR A 588 1.40 -15.42 15.91
C THR A 588 2.80 -15.93 15.54
N LEU A 589 2.91 -17.18 15.09
CA LEU A 589 4.18 -17.72 14.60
C LEU A 589 4.68 -16.97 13.36
N TYR A 590 3.77 -16.61 12.46
CA TYR A 590 4.07 -15.77 11.30
C TYR A 590 4.61 -14.39 11.70
N PHE A 591 4.02 -13.74 12.70
CA PHE A 591 4.51 -12.48 13.27
C PHE A 591 5.91 -12.63 13.86
N LEU A 592 6.15 -13.67 14.66
CA LEU A 592 7.46 -13.93 15.27
C LEU A 592 8.53 -14.25 14.23
N ALA A 593 8.18 -15.02 13.19
CA ALA A 593 9.05 -15.29 12.06
C ALA A 593 9.38 -14.01 11.29
N GLY A 594 8.40 -13.12 11.09
CA GLY A 594 8.62 -11.79 10.52
C GLY A 594 9.62 -10.98 11.33
N LEU A 595 9.45 -10.88 12.65
CA LEU A 595 10.39 -10.18 13.52
C LEU A 595 11.80 -10.78 13.49
N ALA A 596 11.91 -12.11 13.50
CA ALA A 596 13.19 -12.80 13.40
C ALA A 596 13.89 -12.50 12.06
N CYS A 597 13.15 -12.55 10.95
CA CYS A 597 13.68 -12.19 9.64
C CYS A 597 14.08 -10.71 9.57
N SER A 598 13.33 -9.81 10.21
CA SER A 598 13.70 -8.38 10.27
C SER A 598 15.03 -8.16 11.02
N GLY A 599 15.24 -8.87 12.14
CA GLY A 599 16.50 -8.83 12.88
C GLY A 599 17.67 -9.36 12.05
N MET A 600 17.50 -10.51 11.40
CA MET A 600 18.53 -11.11 10.55
C MET A 600 18.83 -10.27 9.29
N GLY A 601 17.80 -9.72 8.65
CA GLY A 601 17.95 -8.85 7.47
C GLY A 601 18.67 -7.55 7.81
N THR A 602 18.28 -6.89 8.92
CA THR A 602 18.97 -5.68 9.39
C THR A 602 20.44 -5.95 9.70
N TRP A 603 20.75 -7.08 10.35
CA TRP A 603 22.14 -7.49 10.58
C TRP A 603 22.91 -7.71 9.27
N ALA A 604 22.31 -8.42 8.31
CA ALA A 604 22.94 -8.70 7.01
C ALA A 604 23.17 -7.44 6.17
N ALA A 605 22.25 -6.48 6.22
CA ALA A 605 22.38 -5.18 5.56
C ALA A 605 23.53 -4.35 6.17
N ILE A 606 23.67 -4.35 7.49
CA ILE A 606 24.77 -3.67 8.19
C ILE A 606 26.12 -4.31 7.83
N GLU A 607 26.23 -5.63 7.90
CA GLU A 607 27.44 -6.36 7.47
C GLU A 607 27.79 -6.08 6.01
N GLY A 608 26.79 -6.05 5.12
CA GLY A 608 26.97 -5.69 3.72
C GLY A 608 27.52 -4.27 3.54
N LEU A 609 26.98 -3.29 4.28
CA LEU A 609 27.48 -1.91 4.27
C LEU A 609 28.92 -1.82 4.80
N ILE A 610 29.25 -2.53 5.87
CA ILE A 610 30.63 -2.57 6.43
C ILE A 610 31.60 -3.15 5.40
N GLN A 611 31.24 -4.21 4.69
CA GLN A 611 32.10 -4.81 3.65
C GLN A 611 32.26 -3.90 2.44
N VAL A 612 31.21 -3.18 2.04
CA VAL A 612 31.27 -2.29 0.88
C VAL A 612 32.06 -1.00 1.17
N PHE A 613 31.94 -0.44 2.38
CA PHE A 613 32.70 0.76 2.78
C PHE A 613 34.04 0.45 3.47
N GLY A 614 34.35 -0.83 3.69
CA GLY A 614 35.58 -1.28 4.34
C GLY A 614 36.83 -1.27 3.43
N PRO A 615 38.00 -1.67 3.97
CA PRO A 615 39.26 -1.66 3.22
C PRO A 615 39.20 -2.61 2.01
N GLY A 616 39.30 -2.06 0.79
CA GLY A 616 39.20 -2.81 -0.47
C GLY A 616 37.82 -2.84 -1.12
N GLY A 617 36.83 -2.19 -0.49
CA GLY A 617 35.47 -1.95 -0.99
C GLY A 617 35.38 -0.86 -2.05
N THR A 618 34.19 -0.29 -2.25
CA THR A 618 33.92 0.61 -3.38
C THR A 618 34.37 2.06 -3.12
N VAL A 619 34.74 2.76 -4.20
CA VAL A 619 35.39 4.09 -4.19
C VAL A 619 34.42 5.27 -3.94
N ALA A 620 33.14 5.00 -3.71
CA ALA A 620 32.13 6.05 -3.62
C ALA A 620 32.16 6.71 -2.24
N THR A 621 32.73 7.92 -2.17
CA THR A 621 32.71 8.76 -0.96
C THR A 621 31.35 9.48 -0.83
N SER A 622 30.88 9.68 0.40
CA SER A 622 29.71 10.52 0.68
C SER A 622 29.87 11.89 0.00
N PHE A 623 28.80 12.39 -0.63
CA PHE A 623 28.81 13.65 -1.41
C PHE A 623 29.84 13.72 -2.56
N GLY A 624 30.29 12.57 -3.08
CA GLY A 624 31.26 12.50 -4.18
C GLY A 624 30.69 12.77 -5.57
N CYS A 625 31.59 13.02 -6.53
CA CYS A 625 31.26 13.13 -7.95
C CYS A 625 31.20 11.78 -8.67
N ALA A 626 31.89 10.77 -8.16
CA ALA A 626 31.86 9.42 -8.72
C ALA A 626 30.45 8.83 -8.57
N VAL A 627 29.95 8.22 -9.63
CA VAL A 627 28.65 7.54 -9.59
C VAL A 627 28.77 6.36 -8.64
N PRO A 628 27.89 6.27 -7.62
CA PRO A 628 27.87 5.13 -6.74
C PRO A 628 27.40 3.87 -7.43
N VAL A 629 27.70 2.78 -6.75
CA VAL A 629 27.77 1.43 -7.29
C VAL A 629 26.71 0.55 -6.66
#